data_AF-A0A2E8VUC7-F1
#
_entry.id   AF-A0A2E8VUC7-F1
#
_cell.length_a   1.000
_cell.length_b   1.000
_cell.length_c   1.000
_cell.angle_alpha   90.00
_cell.angle_beta   90.00
_cell.angle_gamma   90.00
#
_symmetry.space_group_name_H-M   'P 1'
#
loop_
_entity.id
_entity.type
_entity.pdbx_description
1 polymer ?
#
loop_
_entity_poly.entity_id
_entity_poly.type
_entity_poly.pdbx_seq_one_letter_code
_entity_poly.pdbx_strand_id
1 'polypeptide(L)'
;MGPRAPKVKAGSSSTCCAPVGRRKSSVERVAAALPWLSAGRTVIDLGAGYGGSARYLAAGHGCNVVCLNLSETQNATNRKLTGAAGLADRVSVVHGSFEDVPEEDASFDAVWSQDAILHSGNRPRVLDEISRVLRPGGDFVFTDPMQSDTCPPGVLAPILDRIHLDSLGSPAFYREELAARGFEERSWTDLTEHMRTHYSRVAQTLQGRYDEMVSRCSREYVDNMLRGLDHWVTGADRGHLAWGIFHFAKAA
;
A
#
# COMPACT_ATOMS: atom_id res chain seq x y z
N MET A 1 -7.12 28.34 74.27
CA MET A 1 -7.64 27.34 73.31
C MET A 1 -7.63 27.99 71.94
N GLY A 2 -6.61 27.68 71.13
CA GLY A 2 -6.31 28.39 69.89
C GLY A 2 -7.22 28.01 68.71
N PRO A 3 -7.33 28.89 67.68
CA PRO A 3 -8.25 28.74 66.56
C PRO A 3 -7.83 27.59 65.62
N ARG A 4 -8.82 26.80 65.17
CA ARG A 4 -8.66 25.69 64.23
C ARG A 4 -8.19 26.19 62.85
N ALA A 5 -7.07 25.64 62.37
CA ALA A 5 -6.60 25.82 61.00
C ALA A 5 -7.55 25.16 59.98
N PRO A 6 -7.69 25.72 58.76
CA PRO A 6 -8.56 25.17 57.72
C PRO A 6 -7.92 23.92 57.08
N LYS A 7 -8.75 22.91 56.80
CA LYS A 7 -8.36 21.69 56.07
C LYS A 7 -8.04 22.03 54.61
N VAL A 8 -6.78 21.87 54.21
CA VAL A 8 -6.35 21.88 52.80
C VAL A 8 -6.91 20.61 52.13
N LYS A 9 -7.81 20.77 51.16
CA LYS A 9 -8.17 19.69 50.24
C LYS A 9 -7.01 19.50 49.27
N ALA A 10 -6.34 18.35 49.32
CA ALA A 10 -5.41 17.94 48.28
C ALA A 10 -6.20 17.74 46.98
N GLY A 11 -6.09 18.70 46.06
CA GLY A 11 -6.54 18.54 44.69
C GLY A 11 -5.63 17.52 44.01
N SER A 12 -6.19 16.38 43.62
CA SER A 12 -5.52 15.46 42.70
C SER A 12 -5.46 16.13 41.34
N SER A 13 -4.34 16.76 41.01
CA SER A 13 -4.03 17.17 39.65
C SER A 13 -3.81 15.89 38.83
N SER A 14 -4.89 15.37 38.25
CA SER A 14 -4.79 14.45 37.12
C SER A 14 -4.36 15.28 35.92
N THR A 15 -3.05 15.41 35.76
CA THR A 15 -2.45 15.77 34.48
C THR A 15 -2.89 14.70 33.49
N CYS A 16 -3.93 15.03 32.72
CA CYS A 16 -4.38 14.25 31.59
C CYS A 16 -3.21 14.22 30.60
N CYS A 17 -2.39 13.16 30.66
CA CYS A 17 -1.46 12.85 29.59
C CYS A 17 -2.30 12.64 28.33
N ALA A 18 -2.31 13.63 27.45
CA ALA A 18 -2.81 13.46 26.09
C ALA A 18 -2.12 12.22 25.50
N PRO A 19 -2.86 11.28 24.89
CA PRO A 19 -2.25 10.10 24.33
C PRO A 19 -1.28 10.52 23.23
N VAL A 20 -0.04 10.05 23.32
CA VAL A 20 0.95 10.13 22.24
C VAL A 20 0.28 9.64 20.97
N GLY A 21 0.15 10.52 19.97
CA GLY A 21 -0.63 10.25 18.76
C GLY A 21 -0.24 8.92 18.12
N ARG A 22 -1.21 8.03 17.93
CA ARG A 22 -1.02 6.75 17.23
C ARG A 22 -0.42 7.03 15.85
N ARG A 23 0.68 6.36 15.51
CA ARG A 23 1.27 6.43 14.17
C ARG A 23 0.25 5.89 13.16
N LYS A 24 -0.13 6.72 12.17
CA LYS A 24 -0.99 6.29 11.06
C LYS A 24 -0.36 5.11 10.31
N SER A 25 -1.17 4.08 10.07
CA SER A 25 -0.88 2.96 9.17
C SER A 25 -0.66 3.42 7.73
N SER A 26 -0.10 2.55 6.88
CA SER A 26 0.08 2.85 5.45
C SER A 26 -1.27 3.14 4.78
N VAL A 27 -2.29 2.30 5.04
CA VAL A 27 -3.66 2.48 4.52
C VAL A 27 -4.25 3.84 4.93
N GLU A 28 -4.11 4.24 6.20
CA GLU A 28 -4.58 5.56 6.68
C GLU A 28 -3.86 6.75 6.01
N ARG A 29 -2.61 6.57 5.56
CA ARG A 29 -1.86 7.61 4.84
C ARG A 29 -2.33 7.73 3.40
N VAL A 30 -2.50 6.60 2.72
CA VAL A 30 -3.00 6.58 1.33
C VAL A 30 -4.44 7.09 1.28
N ALA A 31 -5.30 6.71 2.23
CA ALA A 31 -6.69 7.19 2.31
C ALA A 31 -6.78 8.70 2.55
N ALA A 32 -5.79 9.30 3.23
CA ALA A 32 -5.76 10.74 3.45
C ALA A 32 -5.56 11.55 2.17
N ALA A 33 -5.06 10.94 1.08
CA ALA A 33 -4.98 11.58 -0.23
C ALA A 33 -6.36 11.72 -0.91
N LEU A 34 -7.37 10.96 -0.44
CA LEU A 34 -8.72 10.95 -0.98
C LEU A 34 -9.74 11.45 0.06
N PRO A 35 -9.77 12.77 0.38
CA PRO A 35 -10.63 13.31 1.45
C PRO A 35 -12.13 13.19 1.15
N TRP A 36 -12.49 12.91 -0.11
CA TRP A 36 -13.88 12.74 -0.56
C TRP A 36 -14.41 11.30 -0.39
N LEU A 37 -13.59 10.34 0.07
CA LEU A 37 -14.01 8.97 0.37
C LEU A 37 -15.23 8.98 1.31
N SER A 38 -16.33 8.43 0.81
CA SER A 38 -17.63 8.48 1.46
C SER A 38 -18.55 7.38 0.91
N ALA A 39 -19.72 7.24 1.55
CA ALA A 39 -20.74 6.32 1.09
C ALA A 39 -21.20 6.64 -0.34
N GLY A 40 -21.40 5.60 -1.15
CA GLY A 40 -21.80 5.72 -2.57
C GLY A 40 -20.64 5.91 -3.55
N ARG A 41 -19.42 6.16 -3.06
CA ARG A 41 -18.22 6.15 -3.91
C ARG A 41 -17.77 4.73 -4.22
N THR A 42 -17.28 4.53 -5.43
CA THR A 42 -16.82 3.22 -5.93
C THR A 42 -15.32 3.25 -6.19
N VAL A 43 -14.59 2.31 -5.58
CA VAL A 43 -13.13 2.19 -5.66
C VAL A 43 -12.78 0.81 -6.20
N ILE A 44 -11.77 0.70 -7.07
CA ILE A 44 -11.14 -0.58 -7.40
C ILE A 44 -9.76 -0.65 -6.76
N ASP A 45 -9.51 -1.73 -6.01
CA ASP A 45 -8.23 -2.04 -5.37
C ASP A 45 -7.48 -3.07 -6.23
N LEU A 46 -6.47 -2.62 -6.98
CA LEU A 46 -5.65 -3.46 -7.86
C LEU A 46 -4.53 -4.12 -7.04
N GLY A 47 -4.50 -5.45 -7.04
CA GLY A 47 -3.59 -6.21 -6.18
C GLY A 47 -4.07 -6.29 -4.73
N ALA A 48 -5.38 -6.36 -4.53
CA ALA A 48 -6.03 -6.26 -3.20
C ALA A 48 -5.58 -7.30 -2.16
N GLY A 49 -4.90 -8.38 -2.58
CA GLY A 49 -4.43 -9.45 -1.71
C GLY A 49 -5.53 -10.02 -0.81
N TYR A 50 -5.33 -9.93 0.51
CA TYR A 50 -6.31 -10.39 1.51
C TYR A 50 -7.44 -9.37 1.79
N GLY A 51 -7.53 -8.26 1.06
CA GLY A 51 -8.61 -7.25 1.14
C GLY A 51 -8.56 -6.35 2.37
N GLY A 52 -7.38 -6.16 2.96
CA GLY A 52 -7.22 -5.32 4.16
C GLY A 52 -7.62 -3.86 3.92
N SER A 53 -7.11 -3.26 2.84
CA SER A 53 -7.41 -1.88 2.45
C SER A 53 -8.87 -1.73 2.03
N ALA A 54 -9.40 -2.63 1.21
CA ALA A 54 -10.82 -2.65 0.85
C ALA A 54 -11.76 -2.66 2.07
N ARG A 55 -11.52 -3.53 3.06
CA ARG A 55 -12.33 -3.54 4.29
C ARG A 55 -12.17 -2.27 5.11
N TYR A 56 -10.98 -1.69 5.16
CA TYR A 56 -10.75 -0.41 5.83
C TYR A 56 -11.57 0.72 5.17
N LEU A 57 -11.55 0.81 3.85
CA LEU A 57 -12.30 1.82 3.08
C LEU A 57 -13.82 1.61 3.24
N ALA A 58 -14.31 0.38 3.11
CA ALA A 58 -15.73 0.07 3.22
C ALA A 58 -16.29 0.29 4.65
N ALA A 59 -15.53 -0.09 5.69
CA ALA A 59 -15.97 0.08 7.07
C ALA A 59 -15.81 1.51 7.58
N GLY A 60 -14.68 2.16 7.25
CA GLY A 60 -14.35 3.50 7.75
C GLY A 60 -15.01 4.64 6.98
N HIS A 61 -15.20 4.47 5.67
CA HIS A 61 -15.69 5.52 4.77
C HIS A 61 -17.02 5.16 4.08
N GLY A 62 -17.45 3.90 4.12
CA GLY A 62 -18.70 3.46 3.48
C GLY A 62 -18.61 3.25 1.97
N CYS A 63 -17.41 3.25 1.39
CA CYS A 63 -17.21 3.05 -0.04
C CYS A 63 -17.60 1.64 -0.49
N ASN A 64 -18.01 1.51 -1.75
CA ASN A 64 -18.08 0.23 -2.45
C ASN A 64 -16.69 -0.06 -3.04
N VAL A 65 -16.12 -1.23 -2.74
CA VAL A 65 -14.77 -1.58 -3.17
C VAL A 65 -14.78 -2.88 -3.97
N VAL A 66 -14.28 -2.82 -5.21
CA VAL A 66 -13.99 -4.00 -6.02
C VAL A 66 -12.53 -4.39 -5.78
N CYS A 67 -12.29 -5.57 -5.23
CA CYS A 67 -10.95 -6.12 -5.08
C CYS A 67 -10.59 -6.90 -6.34
N LEU A 68 -9.57 -6.47 -7.08
CA LEU A 68 -9.00 -7.24 -8.19
C LEU A 68 -7.68 -7.88 -7.76
N ASN A 69 -7.56 -9.21 -7.91
CA ASN A 69 -6.31 -9.89 -7.57
C ASN A 69 -6.17 -11.24 -8.31
N LEU A 70 -4.92 -11.54 -8.67
CA LEU A 70 -4.55 -12.72 -9.45
C LEU A 70 -4.50 -14.01 -8.61
N SER A 71 -4.28 -13.91 -7.30
CA SER A 71 -4.18 -15.10 -6.44
C SER A 71 -5.54 -15.54 -5.91
N GLU A 72 -6.10 -16.62 -6.47
CA GLU A 72 -7.39 -17.14 -5.98
C GLU A 72 -7.32 -17.64 -4.53
N THR A 73 -6.15 -18.08 -4.06
CA THR A 73 -5.96 -18.43 -2.63
C THR A 73 -6.14 -17.22 -1.72
N GLN A 74 -5.59 -16.07 -2.11
CA GLN A 74 -5.80 -14.82 -1.39
C GLN A 74 -7.25 -14.33 -1.54
N ASN A 75 -7.85 -14.48 -2.72
CA ASN A 75 -9.25 -14.11 -2.97
C ASN A 75 -10.23 -14.89 -2.09
N ALA A 76 -10.07 -16.20 -1.97
CA ALA A 76 -10.88 -17.03 -1.08
C ALA A 76 -10.77 -16.55 0.37
N THR A 77 -9.56 -16.22 0.82
CA THR A 77 -9.33 -15.67 2.16
C THR A 77 -9.94 -14.27 2.32
N ASN A 78 -9.82 -13.41 1.30
CA ASN A 78 -10.45 -12.09 1.28
C ASN A 78 -11.96 -12.20 1.44
N ARG A 79 -12.64 -13.02 0.60
CA ARG A 79 -14.10 -13.26 0.70
C ARG A 79 -14.50 -13.73 2.10
N LYS A 80 -13.76 -14.69 2.69
CA LYS A 80 -14.01 -15.18 4.05
C LYS A 80 -13.90 -14.07 5.10
N LEU A 81 -12.81 -13.31 5.10
CA LEU A 81 -12.57 -12.24 6.08
C LEU A 81 -13.57 -11.09 5.91
N THR A 82 -13.93 -10.76 4.68
CA THR A 82 -14.93 -9.75 4.34
C THR A 82 -16.33 -10.16 4.79
N GLY A 83 -16.73 -11.41 4.57
CA GLY A 83 -17.98 -11.95 5.09
C GLY A 83 -18.03 -11.95 6.62
N ALA A 84 -16.94 -12.37 7.27
CA ALA A 84 -16.83 -12.36 8.73
C ALA A 84 -16.88 -10.93 9.33
N ALA A 85 -16.48 -9.92 8.56
CA ALA A 85 -16.58 -8.51 8.94
C ALA A 85 -17.96 -7.89 8.63
N GLY A 86 -18.89 -8.63 8.00
CA GLY A 86 -20.21 -8.13 7.64
C GLY A 86 -20.18 -7.08 6.52
N LEU A 87 -19.19 -7.15 5.61
CA LEU A 87 -18.96 -6.14 4.55
C LEU A 87 -19.20 -6.71 3.13
N ALA A 88 -19.85 -7.86 3.03
CA ALA A 88 -20.05 -8.56 1.75
C ALA A 88 -20.99 -7.79 0.78
N ASP A 89 -21.76 -6.83 1.28
CA ASP A 89 -22.60 -5.92 0.50
C ASP A 89 -21.83 -4.74 -0.13
N ARG A 90 -20.62 -4.46 0.37
CA ARG A 90 -19.79 -3.32 -0.08
C ARG A 90 -18.46 -3.73 -0.69
N VAL A 91 -17.96 -4.92 -0.40
CA VAL A 91 -16.67 -5.39 -0.91
C VAL A 91 -16.87 -6.65 -1.75
N SER A 92 -16.63 -6.53 -3.06
CA SER A 92 -16.60 -7.66 -3.99
C SER A 92 -15.17 -8.09 -4.27
N VAL A 93 -14.99 -9.35 -4.68
CA VAL A 93 -13.67 -9.93 -4.96
C VAL A 93 -13.68 -10.63 -6.32
N VAL A 94 -12.90 -10.05 -7.24
CA VAL A 94 -12.78 -10.46 -8.64
C VAL A 94 -11.40 -11.06 -8.87
N HIS A 95 -11.38 -12.24 -9.47
CA HIS A 95 -10.16 -12.88 -9.93
C HIS A 95 -9.80 -12.35 -11.31
N GLY A 96 -8.62 -11.79 -11.47
CA GLY A 96 -8.17 -11.23 -12.75
C GLY A 96 -6.81 -10.56 -12.67
N SER A 97 -6.36 -10.06 -13.81
CA SER A 97 -5.10 -9.33 -13.95
C SER A 97 -5.37 -7.84 -14.04
N PHE A 98 -4.55 -7.01 -13.39
CA PHE A 98 -4.55 -5.57 -13.61
C PHE A 98 -3.99 -5.13 -14.99
N GLU A 99 -3.48 -6.06 -15.79
CA GLU A 99 -3.14 -5.84 -17.21
C GLU A 99 -4.35 -6.06 -18.15
N ASP A 100 -5.44 -6.63 -17.61
CA ASP A 100 -6.69 -6.90 -18.32
C ASP A 100 -7.85 -6.88 -17.32
N VAL A 101 -8.24 -5.67 -16.91
CA VAL A 101 -9.18 -5.46 -15.81
C VAL A 101 -10.59 -5.82 -16.29
N PRO A 102 -11.26 -6.82 -15.69
CA PRO A 102 -12.58 -7.30 -16.15
C PRO A 102 -13.73 -6.42 -15.63
N GLU A 103 -13.60 -5.12 -15.83
CA GLU A 103 -14.58 -4.10 -15.42
C GLU A 103 -14.81 -3.11 -16.57
N GLU A 104 -15.97 -2.48 -16.58
CA GLU A 104 -16.38 -1.54 -17.63
C GLU A 104 -15.59 -0.21 -17.55
N ASP A 105 -15.49 0.46 -18.69
CA ASP A 105 -14.88 1.79 -18.81
C ASP A 105 -15.57 2.81 -17.88
N ALA A 106 -14.79 3.75 -17.34
CA ALA A 106 -15.29 4.86 -16.52
C ALA A 106 -16.24 4.43 -15.37
N SER A 107 -15.94 3.31 -14.71
CA SER A 107 -16.78 2.74 -13.65
C SER A 107 -16.43 3.23 -12.25
N PHE A 108 -15.19 3.67 -12.02
CA PHE A 108 -14.69 3.95 -10.67
C PHE A 108 -14.44 5.44 -10.41
N ASP A 109 -14.74 5.88 -9.19
CA ASP A 109 -14.36 7.21 -8.70
C ASP A 109 -12.86 7.25 -8.35
N ALA A 110 -12.30 6.14 -7.88
CA ALA A 110 -10.86 5.99 -7.68
C ALA A 110 -10.33 4.60 -8.03
N VAL A 111 -9.08 4.57 -8.51
CA VAL A 111 -8.24 3.38 -8.54
C VAL A 111 -7.26 3.47 -7.38
N TRP A 112 -7.15 2.38 -6.62
CA TRP A 112 -6.24 2.20 -5.50
C TRP A 112 -5.29 1.04 -5.80
N SER A 113 -4.01 1.19 -5.47
CA SER A 113 -3.04 0.08 -5.55
C SER A 113 -1.93 0.26 -4.53
N GLN A 114 -1.64 -0.73 -3.70
CA GLN A 114 -0.55 -0.63 -2.72
C GLN A 114 0.48 -1.74 -2.92
N ASP A 115 1.68 -1.33 -3.31
CA ASP A 115 2.87 -2.17 -3.47
C ASP A 115 2.61 -3.39 -4.37
N ALA A 116 1.83 -3.20 -5.45
CA ALA A 116 1.38 -4.27 -6.34
C ALA A 116 1.87 -4.12 -7.79
N ILE A 117 1.90 -2.90 -8.33
CA ILE A 117 2.22 -2.66 -9.75
C ILE A 117 3.64 -3.08 -10.10
N LEU A 118 4.57 -3.09 -9.12
CA LEU A 118 5.90 -3.63 -9.32
C LEU A 118 5.91 -5.05 -9.89
N HIS A 119 4.87 -5.85 -9.63
CA HIS A 119 4.80 -7.25 -10.06
C HIS A 119 4.34 -7.42 -11.51
N SER A 120 3.97 -6.34 -12.21
CA SER A 120 3.65 -6.38 -13.63
C SER A 120 4.89 -6.23 -14.50
N GLY A 121 5.08 -7.17 -15.44
CA GLY A 121 6.08 -7.04 -16.49
C GLY A 121 5.71 -5.98 -17.55
N ASN A 122 4.42 -5.66 -17.68
CA ASN A 122 3.89 -4.69 -18.63
C ASN A 122 3.17 -3.53 -17.94
N ARG A 123 3.93 -2.72 -17.19
CA ARG A 123 3.40 -1.56 -16.45
C ARG A 123 2.65 -0.56 -17.35
N PRO A 124 3.08 -0.23 -18.58
CA PRO A 124 2.29 0.64 -19.46
C PRO A 124 0.87 0.11 -19.70
N ARG A 125 0.69 -1.20 -19.90
CA ARG A 125 -0.63 -1.82 -20.05
C ARG A 125 -1.48 -1.68 -18.78
N VAL A 126 -0.87 -1.83 -17.60
CA VAL A 126 -1.57 -1.57 -16.33
C VAL A 126 -2.06 -0.11 -16.25
N LEU A 127 -1.21 0.85 -16.65
CA LEU A 127 -1.58 2.27 -16.67
C LEU A 127 -2.68 2.58 -17.70
N ASP A 128 -2.72 1.86 -18.82
CA ASP A 128 -3.82 1.95 -19.80
C ASP A 128 -5.15 1.49 -19.19
N GLU A 129 -5.15 0.35 -18.50
CA GLU A 129 -6.35 -0.18 -17.84
C GLU A 129 -6.82 0.71 -16.69
N ILE A 130 -5.88 1.26 -15.90
CA ILE A 130 -6.17 2.27 -14.87
C ILE A 130 -6.88 3.47 -15.50
N SER A 131 -6.34 3.98 -16.61
CA SER A 131 -6.98 5.09 -17.34
C SER A 131 -8.38 4.69 -17.80
N ARG A 132 -8.54 3.50 -18.41
CA ARG A 132 -9.81 3.04 -18.97
C ARG A 132 -10.92 2.94 -17.93
N VAL A 133 -10.67 2.27 -16.80
CA VAL A 133 -11.72 2.01 -15.79
C VAL A 133 -12.05 3.22 -14.91
N LEU A 134 -11.15 4.22 -14.86
CA LEU A 134 -11.33 5.42 -14.06
C LEU A 134 -12.22 6.43 -14.79
N ARG A 135 -13.21 6.97 -14.07
CA ARG A 135 -14.07 8.08 -14.56
C ARG A 135 -13.22 9.30 -14.91
N PRO A 136 -13.64 10.13 -15.89
CA PRO A 136 -13.08 11.47 -16.05
C PRO A 136 -13.17 12.24 -14.73
N GLY A 137 -12.09 12.89 -14.32
CA GLY A 137 -11.98 13.56 -13.02
C GLY A 137 -11.77 12.62 -11.81
N GLY A 138 -11.69 11.30 -12.01
CA GLY A 138 -11.40 10.33 -10.95
C GLY A 138 -9.94 10.34 -10.50
N ASP A 139 -9.67 9.74 -9.34
CA ASP A 139 -8.32 9.73 -8.74
C ASP A 139 -7.64 8.36 -8.85
N PHE A 140 -6.34 8.37 -9.13
CA PHE A 140 -5.47 7.22 -9.00
C PHE A 140 -4.51 7.45 -7.84
N VAL A 141 -4.58 6.60 -6.82
CA VAL A 141 -3.67 6.66 -5.66
C VAL A 141 -2.94 5.33 -5.50
N PHE A 142 -1.62 5.39 -5.39
CA PHE A 142 -0.84 4.16 -5.23
C PHE A 142 0.47 4.32 -4.48
N THR A 143 0.99 3.20 -4.00
CA THR A 143 2.37 3.05 -3.55
C THR A 143 3.06 1.96 -4.35
N ASP A 144 4.36 2.09 -4.57
CA ASP A 144 5.14 1.06 -5.28
C ASP A 144 6.63 1.13 -4.90
N PRO A 145 7.27 0.01 -4.52
CA PRO A 145 8.73 -0.11 -4.51
C PRO A 145 9.32 0.08 -5.91
N MET A 146 10.22 1.05 -6.03
CA MET A 146 10.77 1.53 -7.30
C MET A 146 12.30 1.60 -7.25
N GLN A 147 12.92 1.74 -8.42
CA GLN A 147 14.26 2.31 -8.49
C GLN A 147 14.20 3.83 -8.33
N SER A 148 15.27 4.45 -7.83
CA SER A 148 15.40 5.90 -7.85
C SER A 148 15.67 6.41 -9.27
N ASP A 149 15.33 7.66 -9.57
CA ASP A 149 15.53 8.25 -10.90
C ASP A 149 17.03 8.39 -11.26
N THR A 150 17.91 8.32 -10.27
CA THR A 150 19.38 8.38 -10.43
C THR A 150 20.05 7.02 -10.25
N CYS A 151 19.27 5.93 -10.20
CA CYS A 151 19.79 4.58 -10.03
C CYS A 151 20.74 4.19 -11.18
N PRO A 152 22.00 3.82 -10.91
CA PRO A 152 22.90 3.38 -11.97
C PRO A 152 22.41 2.08 -12.64
N PRO A 153 22.56 1.92 -13.95
CA PRO A 153 22.14 0.71 -14.65
C PRO A 153 22.78 -0.57 -14.06
N GLY A 154 21.99 -1.64 -13.94
CA GLY A 154 22.45 -2.98 -13.56
C GLY A 154 22.70 -3.21 -12.06
N VAL A 155 22.73 -2.17 -11.21
CA VAL A 155 23.02 -2.35 -9.78
C VAL A 155 21.90 -3.04 -9.00
N LEU A 156 20.69 -3.10 -9.58
CA LEU A 156 19.53 -3.75 -8.98
C LEU A 156 19.36 -5.21 -9.41
N ALA A 157 20.25 -5.78 -10.24
CA ALA A 157 20.15 -7.18 -10.69
C ALA A 157 19.91 -8.18 -9.54
N PRO A 158 20.60 -8.10 -8.38
CA PRO A 158 20.33 -9.02 -7.27
C PRO A 158 18.91 -8.91 -6.67
N ILE A 159 18.31 -7.71 -6.70
CA ILE A 159 16.93 -7.50 -6.26
C ILE A 159 15.98 -8.09 -7.30
N LEU A 160 16.18 -7.73 -8.57
CA LEU A 160 15.39 -8.12 -9.73
C LEU A 160 15.32 -9.65 -9.90
N ASP A 161 16.47 -10.33 -9.86
CA ASP A 161 16.56 -11.79 -9.97
C ASP A 161 15.77 -12.48 -8.85
N ARG A 162 15.84 -11.93 -7.64
CA ARG A 162 15.19 -12.51 -6.45
C ARG A 162 13.67 -12.39 -6.48
N ILE A 163 13.15 -11.34 -7.07
CA ILE A 163 11.70 -11.09 -7.20
C ILE A 163 11.16 -11.49 -8.58
N HIS A 164 12.02 -12.06 -9.43
CA HIS A 164 11.70 -12.53 -10.78
C HIS A 164 11.12 -11.44 -11.68
N LEU A 165 11.77 -10.27 -11.70
CA LEU A 165 11.39 -9.14 -12.54
C LEU A 165 12.57 -8.66 -13.37
N ASP A 166 12.29 -8.16 -14.57
CA ASP A 166 13.31 -7.57 -15.45
C ASP A 166 13.59 -6.10 -15.14
N SER A 167 12.63 -5.41 -14.50
CA SER A 167 12.72 -3.98 -14.22
C SER A 167 11.83 -3.53 -13.05
N LEU A 168 12.17 -2.37 -12.50
CA LEU A 168 11.32 -1.59 -11.60
C LEU A 168 10.90 -0.28 -12.28
N GLY A 169 9.71 0.21 -11.95
CA GLY A 169 9.34 1.59 -12.24
C GLY A 169 10.22 2.57 -11.47
N SER A 170 10.13 3.86 -11.82
CA SER A 170 10.74 4.96 -11.09
C SER A 170 9.73 6.10 -10.92
N PRO A 171 9.99 7.06 -10.01
CA PRO A 171 9.14 8.24 -9.90
C PRO A 171 8.98 9.01 -11.21
N ALA A 172 10.07 9.21 -11.97
CA ALA A 172 10.01 9.83 -13.30
C ALA A 172 9.18 9.01 -14.30
N PHE A 173 9.39 7.69 -14.36
CA PHE A 173 8.61 6.80 -15.22
C PHE A 173 7.09 6.95 -14.98
N TYR A 174 6.64 6.87 -13.72
CA TYR A 174 5.22 6.99 -13.43
C TYR A 174 4.66 8.37 -13.80
N ARG A 175 5.40 9.45 -13.54
CA ARG A 175 4.99 10.81 -13.92
C ARG A 175 4.85 10.97 -15.42
N GLU A 176 5.85 10.53 -16.18
CA GLU A 176 5.87 10.64 -17.64
C GLU A 176 4.73 9.82 -18.27
N GLU A 177 4.59 8.56 -17.87
CA GLU A 177 3.58 7.65 -18.43
C GLU A 177 2.15 8.07 -18.05
N LEU A 178 1.92 8.55 -16.84
CA LEU A 178 0.61 9.04 -16.41
C LEU A 178 0.27 10.37 -17.08
N ALA A 179 1.22 11.30 -17.21
CA ALA A 179 1.01 12.55 -17.94
C ALA A 179 0.66 12.30 -19.41
N ALA A 180 1.33 11.35 -20.08
CA ALA A 180 1.00 10.93 -21.44
C ALA A 180 -0.44 10.38 -21.59
N ARG A 181 -1.06 9.94 -20.49
CA ARG A 181 -2.44 9.44 -20.41
C ARG A 181 -3.44 10.48 -19.89
N GLY A 182 -3.03 11.75 -19.78
CA GLY A 182 -3.90 12.85 -19.34
C GLY A 182 -4.14 12.87 -17.83
N PHE A 183 -3.22 12.33 -17.02
CA PHE A 183 -3.26 12.48 -15.57
C PHE A 183 -2.44 13.68 -15.12
N GLU A 184 -2.95 14.35 -14.08
CA GLU A 184 -2.26 15.43 -13.37
C GLU A 184 -1.81 14.93 -11.99
N GLU A 185 -0.53 15.12 -11.64
CA GLU A 185 -0.05 14.85 -10.27
C GLU A 185 -0.69 15.84 -9.30
N ARG A 186 -1.38 15.30 -8.29
CA ARG A 186 -1.96 16.09 -7.18
C ARG A 186 -1.01 16.15 -6.00
N SER A 187 -0.36 15.03 -5.68
CA SER A 187 0.66 15.00 -4.65
C SER A 187 1.61 13.81 -4.78
N TRP A 188 2.81 14.00 -4.24
CA TRP A 188 3.81 12.97 -4.00
C TRP A 188 4.25 13.05 -2.54
N THR A 189 4.06 11.96 -1.81
CA THR A 189 4.64 11.80 -0.47
C THR A 189 5.81 10.85 -0.57
N ASP A 190 7.02 11.41 -0.54
CA ASP A 190 8.25 10.61 -0.50
C ASP A 190 8.33 9.86 0.84
N LEU A 191 8.39 8.53 0.75
CA LEU A 191 8.57 7.64 1.90
C LEU A 191 9.82 6.76 1.71
N THR A 192 10.76 7.18 0.86
CA THR A 192 11.94 6.39 0.51
C THR A 192 12.77 6.03 1.75
N GLU A 193 12.89 6.94 2.71
CA GLU A 193 13.55 6.68 4.01
C GLU A 193 12.92 5.52 4.81
N HIS A 194 11.64 5.23 4.58
CA HIS A 194 10.94 4.14 5.23
C HIS A 194 11.26 2.78 4.61
N MET A 195 11.74 2.69 3.36
CA MET A 195 12.05 1.40 2.70
C MET A 195 13.07 0.60 3.49
N ARG A 196 14.21 1.23 3.80
CA ARG A 196 15.28 0.62 4.59
C ARG A 196 14.73 0.06 5.90
N THR A 197 13.94 0.86 6.62
CA THR A 197 13.33 0.47 7.89
C THR A 197 12.35 -0.68 7.72
N HIS A 198 11.54 -0.67 6.66
CA HIS A 198 10.56 -1.70 6.36
C HIS A 198 11.25 -3.05 6.12
N TYR A 199 12.16 -3.14 5.14
CA TYR A 199 12.81 -4.39 4.80
C TYR A 199 13.72 -4.91 5.92
N SER A 200 14.37 -4.01 6.69
CA SER A 200 15.11 -4.40 7.90
C SER A 200 14.21 -5.08 8.94
N ARG A 201 13.00 -4.56 9.17
CA ARG A 201 12.05 -5.14 10.13
C ARG A 201 11.48 -6.46 9.66
N VAL A 202 11.23 -6.61 8.35
CA VAL A 202 10.82 -7.88 7.76
C VAL A 202 11.92 -8.92 7.97
N ALA A 203 13.18 -8.58 7.69
CA ALA A 203 14.32 -9.47 7.91
C ALA A 203 14.48 -9.87 9.38
N GLN A 204 14.39 -8.91 10.30
CA GLN A 204 14.45 -9.17 11.75
C GLN A 204 13.32 -10.08 12.22
N THR A 205 12.09 -9.86 11.72
CA THR A 205 10.93 -10.68 12.05
C THR A 205 11.10 -12.11 11.53
N LEU A 206 11.56 -12.26 10.29
CA LEU A 206 11.84 -13.57 9.70
C LEU A 206 12.95 -14.31 10.46
N GLN A 207 14.03 -13.60 10.81
CA GLN A 207 15.13 -14.15 11.60
C GLN A 207 14.69 -14.58 13.00
N GLY A 208 13.86 -13.78 13.67
CA GLY A 208 13.31 -14.10 14.99
C GLY A 208 12.34 -15.29 14.98
N ARG A 209 11.80 -15.65 13.81
CA ARG A 209 10.89 -16.79 13.60
C ARG A 209 11.49 -17.86 12.69
N TYR A 210 12.82 -17.91 12.59
CA TYR A 210 13.52 -18.69 11.57
C TYR A 210 13.11 -20.17 11.60
N ASP A 211 13.24 -20.85 12.74
CA ASP A 211 12.94 -22.28 12.86
C ASP A 211 11.45 -22.59 12.56
N GLU A 212 10.55 -21.71 13.00
CA GLU A 212 9.12 -21.82 12.69
C GLU A 212 8.89 -21.74 11.18
N MET A 213 9.53 -20.79 10.48
CA MET A 213 9.35 -20.60 9.04
C MET A 213 10.02 -21.70 8.22
N VAL A 214 11.19 -22.19 8.63
CA VAL A 214 11.85 -23.33 7.98
C VAL A 214 10.96 -24.57 8.00
N SER A 215 10.25 -24.82 9.10
CA SER A 215 9.32 -25.93 9.20
C SER A 215 8.12 -25.84 8.24
N ARG A 216 7.81 -24.65 7.72
CA ARG A 216 6.65 -24.41 6.84
C ARG A 216 7.01 -24.26 5.36
N CYS A 217 8.17 -23.69 5.04
CA CYS A 217 8.51 -23.30 3.66
C CYS A 217 9.82 -23.87 3.12
N SER A 218 10.64 -24.54 3.96
CA SER A 218 12.04 -24.96 3.75
C SER A 218 13.11 -23.97 4.19
N ARG A 219 14.29 -24.50 4.54
CA ARG A 219 15.50 -23.74 4.89
C ARG A 219 15.97 -22.88 3.72
N GLU A 220 16.05 -23.48 2.54
CA GLU A 220 16.52 -22.81 1.33
C GLU A 220 15.67 -21.58 1.02
N TYR A 221 14.35 -21.69 1.11
CA TYR A 221 13.44 -20.57 0.89
C TYR A 221 13.68 -19.42 1.88
N VAL A 222 13.78 -19.74 3.18
CA VAL A 222 14.00 -18.74 4.24
C VAL A 222 15.34 -18.04 4.06
N ASP A 223 16.41 -18.79 3.80
CA ASP A 223 17.75 -18.25 3.56
C ASP A 223 17.79 -17.35 2.31
N ASN A 224 17.14 -17.77 1.23
CA ASN A 224 17.00 -16.96 0.01
C ASN A 224 16.20 -15.68 0.28
N MET A 225 15.15 -15.73 1.11
CA MET A 225 14.38 -14.55 1.48
C MET A 225 15.22 -13.56 2.31
N LEU A 226 15.97 -14.04 3.30
CA LEU A 226 16.87 -13.18 4.10
C LEU A 226 17.91 -12.48 3.22
N ARG A 227 18.55 -13.20 2.28
CA ARG A 227 19.46 -12.59 1.29
C ARG A 227 18.77 -11.54 0.43
N GLY A 228 17.57 -11.83 -0.06
CA GLY A 228 16.79 -10.88 -0.83
C GLY A 228 16.50 -9.58 -0.08
N LEU A 229 16.09 -9.70 1.18
CA LEU A 229 15.80 -8.55 2.04
C LEU A 229 17.05 -7.71 2.31
N ASP A 230 18.23 -8.33 2.43
CA ASP A 230 19.51 -7.63 2.56
C ASP A 230 19.86 -6.80 1.31
N HIS A 231 19.56 -7.32 0.11
CA HIS A 231 19.71 -6.56 -1.13
C HIS A 231 18.81 -5.32 -1.15
N TRP A 232 17.56 -5.43 -0.69
CA TRP A 232 16.66 -4.28 -0.55
C TRP A 232 17.19 -3.24 0.45
N VAL A 233 17.70 -3.67 1.61
CA VAL A 233 18.29 -2.77 2.62
C VAL A 233 19.52 -2.06 2.05
N THR A 234 20.43 -2.81 1.43
CA THR A 234 21.65 -2.26 0.81
C THR A 234 21.32 -1.30 -0.32
N GLY A 235 20.34 -1.63 -1.17
CA GLY A 235 19.88 -0.75 -2.25
C GLY A 235 19.31 0.56 -1.71
N ALA A 236 18.57 0.51 -0.60
CA ALA A 236 18.04 1.70 0.06
C ALA A 236 19.16 2.55 0.68
N ASP A 237 20.12 1.94 1.39
CA ASP A 237 21.27 2.64 1.99
C ASP A 237 22.16 3.34 0.93
N ARG A 238 22.18 2.80 -0.30
CA ARG A 238 22.90 3.40 -1.44
C ARG A 238 22.08 4.43 -2.23
N GLY A 239 20.82 4.68 -1.86
CA GLY A 239 19.94 5.61 -2.56
C GLY A 239 19.52 5.14 -3.96
N HIS A 240 19.54 3.83 -4.23
CA HIS A 240 19.19 3.24 -5.53
C HIS A 240 17.69 2.94 -5.68
N LEU A 241 16.94 3.08 -4.59
CA LEU A 241 15.52 2.74 -4.52
C LEU A 241 14.69 3.97 -4.18
N ALA A 242 13.41 3.92 -4.52
CA ALA A 242 12.41 4.91 -4.16
C ALA A 242 11.11 4.23 -3.71
N TRP A 243 10.37 4.87 -2.82
CA TRP A 243 9.04 4.45 -2.40
C TRP A 243 8.25 5.64 -1.90
N GLY A 244 6.96 5.66 -2.16
CA GLY A 244 6.12 6.77 -1.71
C GLY A 244 4.69 6.59 -2.12
N ILE A 245 3.89 7.59 -1.78
CA ILE A 245 2.48 7.67 -2.16
C ILE A 245 2.36 8.65 -3.31
N PHE A 246 1.92 8.14 -4.44
CA PHE A 246 1.49 8.92 -5.57
C PHE A 246 -0.01 9.15 -5.52
N HIS A 247 -0.42 10.36 -5.88
CA HIS A 247 -1.80 10.72 -6.10
C HIS A 247 -1.91 11.53 -7.39
N PHE A 248 -2.63 10.97 -8.35
CA PHE A 248 -2.93 11.59 -9.63
C PHE A 248 -4.44 11.72 -9.80
N ALA A 249 -4.87 12.71 -10.58
CA ALA A 249 -6.24 12.83 -11.05
C ALA A 249 -6.27 12.71 -12.57
N LYS A 250 -7.22 11.94 -13.10
CA LYS A 250 -7.47 11.89 -14.55
C LYS A 250 -8.18 13.16 -14.98
N ALA A 251 -7.78 13.75 -16.11
CA ALA A 251 -8.48 14.89 -16.69
C ALA A 251 -9.98 14.59 -16.89
N ALA A 252 -10.80 15.64 -16.78
CA ALA A 252 -12.25 15.57 -16.96
C ALA A 252 -12.66 15.53 -18.44
#